data_AF-A0A259LWK2-F1
#
_entry.id   AF-A0A259LWK2-F1
#
_cell.length_a   1.000
_cell.length_b   1.000
_cell.length_c   1.000
_cell.angle_alpha   90.00
_cell.angle_beta   90.00
_cell.angle_gamma   90.00
#
_symmetry.space_group_name_H-M   'P 1'
#
loop_
_entity.id
_entity.type
_entity.pdbx_description
1 polymer ?
#
loop_
_entity_poly.entity_id
_entity_poly.type
_entity_poly.pdbx_seq_one_letter_code
_entity_poly.pdbx_strand_id
1 'polypeptide(L)'
;MSDTNDQGNSGGRKPLTVVRKTSGTVKQSFSHGRSKQVVVETKKRRPVSAGGGQGGGGDAGPATPSAADAMEAKLVALAAKLGITVAELKARQKVLEQRKAEEAARAKDNEREKAAQDRLRNEQERKQQEAREREEAEARRRAEEEAAKIAAEAAAREQRVERPTKAPRAAPATPAAPVAEEEADAGRGKRGGGAAGKPARDDRAERAREVANKASRDSGERRRGKLTIASALGDDADRQRSLTSVRRARERERERRMGGADHRDKVSIEVTLPETITLQELAQRMNERVADVVKYMIKQGEMLRANDII
;
A
#
# COMPACT_ATOMS: atom_id res chain seq x y z
N MET A 1 -65.46 34.92 3.99
CA MET A 1 -66.61 35.03 3.08
C MET A 1 -66.71 33.72 2.31
N SER A 2 -67.92 33.22 2.13
CA SER A 2 -68.24 32.08 1.28
C SER A 2 -68.65 32.59 -0.10
N ASP A 3 -68.27 31.88 -1.16
CA ASP A 3 -69.08 31.83 -2.37
C ASP A 3 -68.98 30.44 -3.01
N THR A 4 -70.06 29.97 -3.62
CA THR A 4 -70.30 28.57 -3.94
C THR A 4 -70.95 28.47 -5.32
N ASN A 5 -70.14 28.24 -6.36
CA ASN A 5 -70.65 28.06 -7.71
C ASN A 5 -71.06 26.60 -7.96
N ASP A 6 -72.25 26.24 -7.49
CA ASP A 6 -72.92 25.01 -7.90
C ASP A 6 -73.57 25.18 -9.28
N GLN A 7 -73.30 24.24 -10.19
CA GLN A 7 -73.92 24.16 -11.51
C GLN A 7 -74.39 22.72 -11.71
N GLY A 8 -75.64 22.49 -11.34
CA GLY A 8 -76.21 21.15 -11.24
C GLY A 8 -76.31 20.44 -12.59
N ASN A 9 -76.06 19.13 -12.57
CA ASN A 9 -76.66 18.20 -13.53
C ASN A 9 -77.15 16.96 -12.79
N SER A 10 -78.32 16.47 -13.18
CA SER A 10 -79.11 15.49 -12.45
C SER A 10 -78.81 14.05 -12.86
N GLY A 11 -79.07 13.11 -11.95
CA GLY A 11 -79.28 11.69 -12.28
C GLY A 11 -78.07 10.75 -12.14
N GLY A 12 -78.15 9.85 -11.16
CA GLY A 12 -77.36 8.60 -11.11
C GLY A 12 -75.95 8.72 -10.52
N ARG A 13 -75.80 8.28 -9.26
CA ARG A 13 -74.48 8.11 -8.63
C ARG A 13 -73.73 6.94 -9.30
N LYS A 14 -72.78 7.23 -10.19
CA LYS A 14 -71.85 6.22 -10.71
C LYS A 14 -71.04 5.64 -9.54
N PRO A 15 -70.87 4.30 -9.45
CA PRO A 15 -70.10 3.69 -8.36
C PRO A 15 -68.63 4.12 -8.44
N LEU A 16 -67.98 4.31 -7.28
CA LEU A 16 -66.58 4.73 -7.16
C LEU A 16 -65.62 3.61 -7.60
N THR A 17 -65.46 3.43 -8.90
CA THR A 17 -64.44 2.54 -9.47
C THR A 17 -63.08 3.25 -9.46
N VAL A 18 -62.06 2.59 -8.90
CA VAL A 18 -60.69 3.11 -8.92
C VAL A 18 -60.18 3.04 -10.36
N VAL A 19 -60.19 4.19 -11.05
CA VAL A 19 -59.56 4.35 -12.37
C VAL A 19 -58.06 4.08 -12.21
N ARG A 20 -57.65 2.86 -12.54
CA ARG A 20 -56.27 2.37 -12.38
C ARG A 20 -55.38 3.03 -13.44
N LYS A 21 -55.03 4.29 -13.22
CA LYS A 21 -54.17 5.09 -14.09
C LYS A 21 -52.76 4.51 -14.12
N THR A 22 -52.49 3.65 -15.10
CA THR A 22 -51.19 3.00 -15.32
C THR A 22 -50.17 3.97 -15.92
N SER A 23 -49.97 5.13 -15.28
CA SER A 23 -48.89 6.05 -15.60
C SER A 23 -47.58 5.47 -15.07
N GLY A 24 -46.93 4.62 -15.87
CA GLY A 24 -45.61 4.05 -15.59
C GLY A 24 -44.46 5.05 -15.64
N THR A 25 -44.70 6.32 -15.27
CA THR A 25 -43.72 7.41 -15.31
C THR A 25 -43.93 8.29 -14.08
N VAL A 26 -42.95 8.30 -13.17
CA VAL A 26 -42.98 9.14 -11.96
C VAL A 26 -42.15 10.40 -12.20
N LYS A 27 -42.73 11.58 -11.99
CA LYS A 27 -42.00 12.85 -11.99
C LYS A 27 -41.34 13.05 -10.62
N GLN A 28 -40.06 12.71 -10.51
CA GLN A 28 -39.26 12.97 -9.31
C GLN A 28 -38.83 14.44 -9.29
N SER A 29 -39.17 15.16 -8.23
CA SER A 29 -38.73 16.53 -7.94
C SER A 29 -37.62 16.52 -6.88
N PHE A 30 -36.38 16.77 -7.29
CA PHE A 30 -35.27 16.96 -6.37
C PHE A 30 -35.29 18.39 -5.80
N SER A 31 -34.82 18.57 -4.57
CA SER A 31 -34.81 19.86 -3.84
C SER A 31 -34.10 21.00 -4.58
N HIS A 32 -33.18 20.68 -5.49
CA HIS A 32 -32.42 21.63 -6.30
C HIS A 32 -33.06 21.89 -7.68
N GLY A 33 -34.39 22.00 -7.73
CA GLY A 33 -35.18 22.42 -8.90
C GLY A 33 -35.26 21.46 -10.11
N ARG A 34 -34.30 20.53 -10.27
CA ARG A 34 -34.20 19.66 -11.44
C ARG A 34 -35.15 18.46 -11.34
N SER A 35 -36.30 18.52 -12.00
CA SER A 35 -37.19 17.35 -12.12
C SER A 35 -36.78 16.43 -13.26
N LYS A 36 -36.70 15.11 -13.02
CA LYS A 36 -36.59 14.08 -14.06
C LYS A 36 -37.82 13.17 -14.05
N GLN A 37 -38.27 12.77 -15.23
CA GLN A 37 -39.25 11.71 -15.39
C GLN A 37 -38.52 10.36 -15.41
N VAL A 38 -38.98 9.41 -14.58
CA VAL A 38 -38.44 8.04 -14.54
C VAL A 38 -39.54 7.09 -14.98
N VAL A 39 -39.31 6.38 -16.08
CA VAL A 39 -40.20 5.31 -16.56
C VAL A 39 -39.94 4.04 -15.75
N VAL A 40 -41.00 3.40 -15.27
CA VAL A 40 -40.95 2.21 -14.38
C VAL A 40 -41.74 1.07 -15.02
N GLU A 41 -41.02 0.16 -15.67
CA GLU A 41 -41.60 -1.03 -16.29
C GLU A 41 -41.90 -2.12 -15.23
N THR A 42 -43.16 -2.24 -14.83
CA THR A 42 -43.60 -3.24 -13.85
C THR A 42 -43.73 -4.63 -14.49
N LYS A 43 -42.60 -5.34 -14.62
CA LYS A 43 -42.51 -6.68 -15.23
C LYS A 43 -43.30 -7.74 -14.44
N LYS A 44 -44.59 -7.88 -14.74
CA LYS A 44 -45.50 -8.87 -14.14
C LYS A 44 -45.04 -10.29 -14.46
N ARG A 45 -44.56 -11.03 -13.46
CA ARG A 45 -44.34 -12.48 -13.54
C ARG A 45 -45.69 -13.16 -13.80
N ARG A 46 -45.82 -13.91 -14.90
CA ARG A 46 -46.89 -14.91 -15.07
C ARG A 46 -46.45 -16.16 -14.30
N PRO A 47 -47.28 -16.74 -13.40
CA PRO A 47 -47.00 -18.07 -12.87
C PRO A 47 -47.15 -19.09 -14.01
N VAL A 48 -46.27 -20.08 -14.05
CA VAL A 48 -46.45 -21.26 -14.90
C VAL A 48 -47.41 -22.21 -14.19
N SER A 49 -48.63 -22.31 -14.70
CA SER A 49 -49.59 -23.33 -14.27
C SER A 49 -49.18 -24.68 -14.85
N ALA A 50 -48.62 -25.56 -14.02
CA ALA A 50 -48.57 -26.98 -14.35
C ALA A 50 -50.02 -27.51 -14.31
N GLY A 51 -50.58 -27.79 -15.49
CA GLY A 51 -51.95 -28.30 -15.64
C GLY A 51 -52.03 -29.12 -16.92
N GLY A 52 -52.35 -30.40 -16.79
CA GLY A 52 -52.52 -31.29 -17.93
C GLY A 52 -53.81 -30.98 -18.70
N GLY A 53 -53.75 -31.12 -20.03
CA GLY A 53 -54.89 -30.96 -20.92
C GLY A 53 -54.67 -31.75 -22.20
N GLN A 54 -55.32 -32.91 -22.31
CA GLN A 54 -55.28 -33.75 -23.52
C GLN A 54 -56.20 -33.14 -24.58
N GLY A 55 -55.69 -32.88 -25.80
CA GLY A 55 -56.55 -32.49 -26.92
C GLY A 55 -55.79 -32.03 -28.16
N GLY A 56 -56.25 -32.49 -29.33
CA GLY A 56 -55.78 -32.02 -30.65
C GLY A 56 -54.56 -32.75 -31.20
N GLY A 57 -54.78 -33.83 -31.95
CA GLY A 57 -53.83 -34.25 -32.97
C GLY A 57 -54.04 -33.39 -34.23
N GLY A 58 -52.97 -32.85 -34.81
CA GLY A 58 -53.06 -31.99 -35.99
C GLY A 58 -51.69 -31.75 -36.62
N ASP A 59 -51.59 -32.09 -37.90
CA ASP A 59 -50.58 -31.77 -38.91
C ASP A 59 -49.10 -31.63 -38.51
N ALA A 60 -48.26 -32.52 -39.05
CA ALA A 60 -46.81 -32.48 -38.91
C ALA A 60 -46.14 -31.51 -39.90
N GLY A 61 -46.52 -30.24 -39.85
CA GLY A 61 -45.81 -29.17 -40.57
C GLY A 61 -44.33 -29.09 -40.16
N PRO A 62 -43.43 -28.63 -41.04
CA PRO A 62 -41.99 -28.64 -40.78
C PRO A 62 -41.66 -27.76 -39.57
N ALA A 63 -41.10 -28.38 -38.53
CA ALA A 63 -40.71 -27.69 -37.30
C ALA A 63 -39.72 -26.54 -37.60
N THR A 64 -40.04 -25.34 -37.15
CA THR A 64 -39.11 -24.20 -37.22
C THR A 64 -37.83 -24.54 -36.46
N PRO A 65 -36.63 -24.41 -37.07
CA PRO A 65 -35.39 -24.84 -36.44
C PRO A 65 -35.17 -24.11 -35.11
N SER A 66 -34.74 -24.85 -34.10
CA SER A 66 -34.49 -24.33 -32.77
C SER A 66 -33.35 -23.29 -32.79
N ALA A 67 -33.34 -22.42 -31.79
CA ALA A 67 -32.21 -21.52 -31.56
C ALA A 67 -30.89 -22.28 -31.35
N ALA A 68 -30.94 -23.55 -30.90
CA ALA A 68 -29.79 -24.44 -30.82
C ALA A 68 -29.30 -24.86 -32.23
N ASP A 69 -30.19 -25.36 -33.07
CA ASP A 69 -29.89 -25.80 -34.44
C ASP A 69 -29.33 -24.64 -35.28
N ALA A 70 -29.90 -23.44 -35.11
CA ALA A 70 -29.43 -22.20 -35.75
C ALA A 70 -28.08 -21.68 -35.20
N MET A 71 -27.60 -22.18 -34.06
CA MET A 71 -26.23 -21.96 -33.58
C MET A 71 -25.29 -23.04 -34.13
N GLU A 72 -25.69 -24.32 -34.08
CA GLU A 72 -24.95 -25.47 -34.62
C GLU A 72 -24.61 -25.26 -36.11
N ALA A 73 -25.60 -24.87 -36.93
CA ALA A 73 -25.41 -24.57 -38.34
C ALA A 73 -24.39 -23.44 -38.59
N LYS A 74 -24.32 -22.43 -37.72
CA LYS A 74 -23.30 -21.36 -37.80
C LYS A 74 -21.92 -21.85 -37.41
N LEU A 75 -21.81 -22.76 -36.44
CA LEU A 75 -20.54 -23.40 -36.08
C LEU A 75 -20.05 -24.31 -37.20
N VAL A 76 -20.93 -25.07 -37.86
CA VAL A 76 -20.62 -25.87 -39.06
C VAL A 76 -20.14 -24.98 -40.21
N ALA A 77 -20.85 -23.89 -40.51
CA ALA A 77 -20.47 -22.96 -41.58
C ALA A 77 -19.12 -22.25 -41.29
N LEU A 78 -18.85 -21.87 -40.04
CA LEU A 78 -17.56 -21.30 -39.63
C LEU A 78 -16.43 -22.35 -39.69
N ALA A 79 -16.68 -23.58 -39.25
CA ALA A 79 -15.71 -24.67 -39.31
C ALA A 79 -15.31 -24.97 -40.77
N ALA A 80 -16.30 -25.10 -41.66
CA ALA A 80 -16.08 -25.28 -43.09
C ALA A 80 -15.32 -24.10 -43.72
N LYS A 81 -15.70 -22.84 -43.41
CA LYS A 81 -14.99 -21.64 -43.89
C LYS A 81 -13.53 -21.56 -43.41
N LEU A 82 -13.21 -22.15 -42.27
CA LEU A 82 -11.86 -22.19 -41.69
C LEU A 82 -11.07 -23.45 -42.05
N GLY A 83 -11.66 -24.42 -42.77
CA GLY A 83 -11.02 -25.69 -43.12
C GLY A 83 -10.72 -26.60 -41.92
N ILE A 84 -11.49 -26.47 -40.83
CA ILE A 84 -11.23 -27.06 -39.51
C ILE A 84 -12.44 -27.87 -39.04
N THR A 85 -12.27 -28.88 -38.19
CA THR A 85 -13.41 -29.65 -37.66
C THR A 85 -14.25 -28.83 -36.66
N VAL A 86 -15.56 -29.10 -36.58
CA VAL A 86 -16.46 -28.44 -35.60
C VAL A 86 -16.02 -28.72 -34.16
N ALA A 87 -15.44 -29.90 -33.90
CA ALA A 87 -14.90 -30.28 -32.60
C ALA A 87 -13.70 -29.40 -32.19
N GLU A 88 -12.73 -29.19 -33.08
CA GLU A 88 -11.62 -28.26 -32.83
C GLU A 88 -12.09 -26.82 -32.66
N LEU A 89 -13.07 -26.36 -33.43
CA LEU A 89 -13.60 -25.00 -33.30
C LEU A 89 -14.22 -24.80 -31.91
N LYS A 90 -15.07 -25.74 -31.47
CA LYS A 90 -15.65 -25.76 -30.10
C LYS A 90 -14.55 -25.85 -29.02
N ALA A 91 -13.48 -26.63 -29.25
CA ALA A 91 -12.34 -26.71 -28.33
C ALA A 91 -11.55 -25.39 -28.24
N ARG A 92 -11.25 -24.73 -29.37
CA ARG A 92 -10.58 -23.42 -29.41
C ARG A 92 -11.42 -22.34 -28.71
N GLN A 93 -12.74 -22.33 -28.91
CA GLN A 93 -13.66 -21.45 -28.19
C GLN A 93 -13.56 -21.67 -26.67
N LYS A 94 -13.67 -22.93 -26.21
CA LYS A 94 -13.56 -23.28 -24.79
C LYS A 94 -12.23 -22.83 -24.16
N VAL A 95 -11.11 -23.00 -24.86
CA VAL A 95 -9.78 -22.56 -24.36
C VAL A 95 -9.69 -21.02 -24.27
N LEU A 96 -10.27 -20.29 -25.22
CA LEU A 96 -10.34 -18.82 -25.17
C LEU A 96 -11.26 -18.32 -24.05
N GLU A 97 -12.39 -18.99 -23.80
CA GLU A 97 -13.29 -18.69 -22.69
C GLU A 97 -12.64 -19.01 -21.34
N GLN A 98 -11.94 -20.13 -21.20
CA GLN A 98 -11.17 -20.49 -20.01
C GLN A 98 -10.09 -19.43 -19.72
N ARG A 99 -9.30 -19.02 -20.72
CA ARG A 99 -8.31 -17.95 -20.55
C ARG A 99 -8.94 -16.62 -20.13
N LYS A 100 -10.06 -16.21 -20.74
CA LYS A 100 -10.79 -15.00 -20.33
C LYS A 100 -11.37 -15.09 -18.92
N ALA A 101 -11.82 -16.28 -18.50
CA ALA A 101 -12.31 -16.50 -17.14
C ALA A 101 -11.17 -16.45 -16.10
N GLU A 102 -10.02 -17.06 -16.40
CA GLU A 102 -8.80 -16.94 -15.57
C GLU A 102 -8.29 -15.50 -15.49
N GLU A 103 -8.23 -14.78 -16.62
CA GLU A 103 -7.81 -13.39 -16.68
C GLU A 103 -8.77 -12.49 -15.87
N ALA A 104 -10.08 -12.68 -16.01
CA ALA A 104 -11.09 -11.96 -15.24
C ALA A 104 -11.10 -12.33 -13.75
N ALA A 105 -10.62 -13.52 -13.35
CA ALA A 105 -10.40 -13.88 -11.96
C ALA A 105 -9.16 -13.17 -11.41
N ARG A 106 -8.00 -13.31 -12.07
CA ARG A 106 -6.74 -12.63 -11.71
C ARG A 106 -6.91 -11.10 -11.64
N ALA A 107 -7.68 -10.51 -12.55
CA ALA A 107 -8.00 -9.08 -12.54
C ALA A 107 -8.77 -8.66 -11.28
N LYS A 108 -9.79 -9.43 -10.87
CA LYS A 108 -10.57 -9.17 -9.64
C LYS A 108 -9.73 -9.34 -8.38
N ASP A 109 -8.83 -10.33 -8.35
CA ASP A 109 -7.95 -10.55 -7.20
C ASP A 109 -6.88 -9.46 -7.10
N ASN A 110 -6.27 -9.04 -8.21
CA ASN A 110 -5.41 -7.86 -8.28
C ASN A 110 -6.16 -6.56 -7.85
N GLU A 111 -7.43 -6.41 -8.21
CA GLU A 111 -8.27 -5.27 -7.80
C GLU A 111 -8.56 -5.30 -6.29
N ARG A 112 -8.87 -6.48 -5.72
CA ARG A 112 -9.05 -6.70 -4.29
C ARG A 112 -7.78 -6.39 -3.50
N GLU A 113 -6.62 -6.82 -3.98
CA GLU A 113 -5.33 -6.54 -3.35
C GLU A 113 -4.99 -5.04 -3.39
N LYS A 114 -5.18 -4.36 -4.53
CA LYS A 114 -5.01 -2.91 -4.62
C LYS A 114 -5.95 -2.17 -3.67
N ALA A 115 -7.25 -2.49 -3.69
CA ALA A 115 -8.23 -1.89 -2.78
C ALA A 115 -7.91 -2.15 -1.29
N ALA A 116 -7.27 -3.28 -0.95
CA ALA A 116 -6.78 -3.54 0.41
C ALA A 116 -5.52 -2.72 0.75
N GLN A 117 -4.57 -2.59 -0.18
CA GLN A 117 -3.38 -1.75 -0.02
C GLN A 117 -3.76 -0.27 0.11
N ASP A 118 -4.67 0.24 -0.72
CA ASP A 118 -5.15 1.63 -0.69
C ASP A 118 -5.90 1.94 0.62
N ARG A 119 -6.70 1.00 1.15
CA ARG A 119 -7.31 1.15 2.49
C ARG A 119 -6.26 1.23 3.59
N LEU A 120 -5.28 0.32 3.58
CA LEU A 120 -4.18 0.33 4.55
C LEU A 120 -3.33 1.60 4.46
N ARG A 121 -3.12 2.12 3.24
CA ARG A 121 -2.42 3.39 2.98
C ARG A 121 -3.22 4.57 3.52
N ASN A 122 -4.49 4.70 3.16
CA ASN A 122 -5.37 5.79 3.62
C ASN A 122 -5.53 5.78 5.15
N GLU A 123 -5.57 4.60 5.78
CA GLU A 123 -5.53 4.49 7.25
C GLU A 123 -4.20 4.96 7.84
N GLN A 124 -3.07 4.66 7.21
CA GLN A 124 -1.76 5.13 7.67
C GLN A 124 -1.59 6.64 7.47
N GLU A 125 -2.01 7.19 6.34
CA GLU A 125 -1.97 8.63 6.05
C GLU A 125 -2.87 9.39 7.04
N ARG A 126 -4.09 8.92 7.32
CA ARG A 126 -4.95 9.51 8.37
C ARG A 126 -4.33 9.41 9.78
N LYS A 127 -3.73 8.28 10.15
CA LYS A 127 -3.03 8.12 11.44
C LYS A 127 -1.78 8.99 11.55
N GLN A 128 -1.11 9.30 10.42
CA GLN A 128 0.01 10.26 10.38
C GLN A 128 -0.47 11.71 10.44
N GLN A 129 -1.58 12.06 9.80
CA GLN A 129 -2.21 13.38 9.93
C GLN A 129 -2.64 13.63 11.37
N GLU A 130 -3.39 12.70 11.97
CA GLU A 130 -3.82 12.79 13.37
C GLU A 130 -2.63 12.86 14.35
N ALA A 131 -1.54 12.14 14.08
CA ALA A 131 -0.31 12.25 14.88
C ALA A 131 0.33 13.65 14.76
N ARG A 132 0.44 14.21 13.54
CA ARG A 132 0.99 15.56 13.32
C ARG A 132 0.11 16.64 13.93
N GLU A 133 -1.22 16.53 13.81
CA GLU A 133 -2.16 17.46 14.44
C GLU A 133 -2.03 17.46 15.97
N ARG A 134 -1.81 16.28 16.58
CA ARG A 134 -1.52 16.15 18.02
C ARG A 134 -0.16 16.74 18.39
N GLU A 135 0.88 16.46 17.61
CA GLU A 135 2.24 17.00 17.82
C GLU A 135 2.26 18.54 17.66
N GLU A 136 1.55 19.10 16.68
CA GLU A 136 1.35 20.55 16.52
C GLU A 136 0.53 21.16 17.66
N ALA A 137 -0.53 20.49 18.12
CA ALA A 137 -1.34 20.97 19.24
C ALA A 137 -0.55 20.97 20.56
N GLU A 138 0.29 19.96 20.79
CA GLU A 138 1.23 19.95 21.92
C GLU A 138 2.32 21.00 21.77
N ALA A 139 2.88 21.21 20.57
CA ALA A 139 3.88 22.24 20.32
C ALA A 139 3.32 23.65 20.57
N ARG A 140 2.08 23.93 20.13
CA ARG A 140 1.37 25.19 20.41
C ARG A 140 1.16 25.40 21.91
N ARG A 141 0.67 24.39 22.63
CA ARG A 141 0.50 24.46 24.10
C ARG A 141 1.82 24.71 24.83
N ARG A 142 2.91 24.04 24.43
CA ARG A 142 4.24 24.26 25.02
C ARG A 142 4.76 25.66 24.74
N ALA A 143 4.55 26.19 23.53
CA ALA A 143 4.91 27.57 23.18
C ALA A 143 4.06 28.62 23.93
N GLU A 144 2.76 28.37 24.11
CA GLU A 144 1.87 29.20 24.94
C GLU A 144 2.30 29.18 26.42
N GLU A 145 2.66 28.01 26.96
CA GLU A 145 3.21 27.88 28.30
C GLU A 145 4.56 28.59 28.47
N GLU A 146 5.48 28.49 27.50
CA GLU A 146 6.78 29.17 27.54
C GLU A 146 6.61 30.69 27.42
N ALA A 147 5.73 31.16 26.52
CA ALA A 147 5.38 32.57 26.43
C ALA A 147 4.76 33.10 27.74
N ALA A 148 3.88 32.33 28.38
CA ALA A 148 3.31 32.68 29.68
C ALA A 148 4.36 32.74 30.80
N LYS A 149 5.33 31.80 30.81
CA LYS A 149 6.46 31.79 31.77
C LYS A 149 7.36 33.02 31.57
N ILE A 150 7.70 33.35 30.32
CA ILE A 150 8.51 34.52 29.97
C ILE A 150 7.79 35.83 30.34
N ALA A 151 6.48 35.94 30.07
CA ALA A 151 5.68 37.10 30.46
C ALA A 151 5.57 37.25 31.99
N ALA A 152 5.43 36.14 32.72
CA ALA A 152 5.43 36.15 34.19
C ALA A 152 6.79 36.55 34.78
N GLU A 153 7.91 36.08 34.20
CA GLU A 153 9.25 36.49 34.62
C GLU A 153 9.50 37.98 34.34
N ALA A 154 9.07 38.49 33.18
CA ALA A 154 9.15 39.91 32.84
C ALA A 154 8.38 40.78 33.84
N ALA A 155 7.11 40.46 34.10
CA ALA A 155 6.28 41.19 35.06
C ALA A 155 6.84 41.12 36.50
N ALA A 156 7.37 39.96 36.92
CA ALA A 156 8.03 39.81 38.22
C ALA A 156 9.34 40.62 38.31
N ARG A 157 10.06 40.80 37.19
CA ARG A 157 11.26 41.64 37.10
C ARG A 157 10.92 43.12 37.15
N GLU A 158 9.86 43.56 36.48
CA GLU A 158 9.36 44.95 36.53
C GLU A 158 8.91 45.34 37.95
N GLN A 159 8.06 44.52 38.59
CA GLN A 159 7.65 44.75 39.99
C GLN A 159 8.83 44.76 40.99
N ARG A 160 9.95 44.11 40.65
CA ARG A 160 11.19 44.13 41.44
C ARG A 160 12.03 45.38 41.21
N VAL A 161 11.83 46.09 40.09
CA VAL A 161 12.45 47.40 39.80
C VAL A 161 11.60 48.55 40.36
N GLU A 162 10.28 48.44 40.34
CA GLU A 162 9.37 49.46 40.91
C GLU A 162 9.39 49.53 42.45
N ARG A 163 9.94 48.51 43.14
CA ARG A 163 10.18 48.56 44.60
C ARG A 163 11.45 49.35 44.91
N PRO A 164 11.37 50.57 45.50
CA PRO A 164 12.55 51.38 45.78
C PRO A 164 13.46 50.73 46.82
N THR A 165 14.77 50.78 46.57
CA THR A 165 15.81 50.20 47.43
C THR A 165 16.00 50.98 48.73
N LYS A 166 15.60 50.41 49.87
CA LYS A 166 15.99 50.90 51.21
C LYS A 166 17.23 50.17 51.74
N ALA A 167 18.38 50.82 51.65
CA ALA A 167 19.64 50.51 52.33
C ALA A 167 20.55 51.76 52.28
N PRO A 168 21.69 51.86 53.00
CA PRO A 168 22.25 50.96 54.03
C PRO A 168 22.71 51.67 55.33
N ARG A 169 23.02 50.92 56.42
CA ARG A 169 24.21 51.18 57.28
C ARG A 169 24.52 50.08 58.33
N ALA A 170 25.82 49.84 58.52
CA ALA A 170 26.62 49.61 59.75
C ALA A 170 25.99 49.01 61.04
N ALA A 171 26.69 48.20 61.86
CA ALA A 171 28.00 47.52 61.72
C ALA A 171 28.10 46.29 62.71
N PRO A 172 29.22 45.93 63.38
CA PRO A 172 29.82 44.60 63.17
C PRO A 172 29.91 43.67 64.40
N ALA A 173 30.09 42.36 64.15
CA ALA A 173 30.60 41.40 65.12
C ALA A 173 31.34 40.22 64.45
N THR A 174 32.51 39.88 64.96
CA THR A 174 33.38 38.73 64.64
C THR A 174 34.04 38.26 65.97
N PRO A 175 34.72 37.08 66.07
CA PRO A 175 35.13 36.14 65.03
C PRO A 175 34.87 34.64 65.28
N ALA A 176 35.05 33.83 64.24
CA ALA A 176 35.53 32.44 64.30
C ALA A 176 36.31 32.14 62.99
N ALA A 177 37.42 31.40 63.06
CA ALA A 177 38.42 31.20 61.98
C ALA A 177 39.31 29.97 62.30
N PRO A 178 40.28 29.53 61.45
CA PRO A 178 40.61 29.90 60.05
C PRO A 178 40.24 28.75 59.06
N VAL A 179 40.85 28.38 57.91
CA VAL A 179 42.13 28.67 57.19
C VAL A 179 41.96 28.42 55.66
N ALA A 180 43.00 28.73 54.85
CA ALA A 180 43.57 28.02 53.66
C ALA A 180 42.69 27.22 52.65
N GLU A 181 42.98 27.10 51.35
CA GLU A 181 44.01 27.61 50.39
C GLU A 181 43.41 27.41 48.97
N GLU A 182 43.50 28.31 47.99
CA GLU A 182 44.61 28.64 47.05
C GLU A 182 44.63 27.77 45.75
N GLU A 183 45.60 27.98 44.84
CA GLU A 183 45.53 27.80 43.38
C GLU A 183 45.53 26.36 42.81
N ALA A 184 45.45 26.28 41.47
CA ALA A 184 45.52 25.07 40.67
C ALA A 184 46.96 24.54 40.46
N ASP A 185 47.07 23.22 40.21
CA ASP A 185 48.14 22.66 39.36
C ASP A 185 47.63 21.46 38.51
N ALA A 186 48.46 21.00 37.57
CA ALA A 186 48.09 20.35 36.32
C ALA A 186 48.15 18.82 36.28
N GLY A 187 47.57 18.25 35.21
CA GLY A 187 47.71 16.85 34.79
C GLY A 187 48.44 16.71 33.45
N ARG A 188 49.79 16.65 33.47
CA ARG A 188 50.65 16.72 32.27
C ARG A 188 50.72 15.40 31.48
N GLY A 189 50.54 15.44 30.14
CA GLY A 189 50.54 14.22 29.30
C GLY A 189 50.86 14.37 27.79
N LYS A 190 51.86 15.19 27.40
CA LYS A 190 52.17 15.50 25.98
C LYS A 190 53.04 14.44 25.26
N ARG A 191 52.53 13.85 24.16
CA ARG A 191 53.22 13.24 22.97
C ARG A 191 52.11 12.82 21.97
N GLY A 192 52.21 12.93 20.65
CA GLY A 192 53.23 13.50 19.76
C GLY A 192 52.61 13.75 18.35
N GLY A 193 53.39 14.20 17.36
CA GLY A 193 52.88 14.46 15.99
C GLY A 193 52.39 13.20 15.26
N GLY A 194 51.70 13.28 14.12
CA GLY A 194 51.41 14.45 13.30
C GLY A 194 51.86 14.25 11.85
N ALA A 195 50.91 13.96 10.95
CA ALA A 195 51.10 13.95 9.49
C ALA A 195 49.72 13.96 8.79
N ALA A 196 49.57 14.72 7.70
CA ALA A 196 48.41 14.65 6.80
C ALA A 196 48.80 13.88 5.52
N GLY A 197 47.93 13.02 4.98
CA GLY A 197 48.39 12.04 3.96
C GLY A 197 47.33 11.27 3.17
N LYS A 198 46.35 11.96 2.57
CA LYS A 198 45.42 11.46 1.52
C LYS A 198 44.39 10.38 1.95
N PRO A 199 43.28 10.19 1.19
CA PRO A 199 42.14 9.36 1.62
C PRO A 199 42.13 7.95 1.00
N ALA A 200 41.74 6.96 1.79
CA ALA A 200 41.38 5.61 1.35
C ALA A 200 39.93 5.28 1.75
N ARG A 201 38.99 5.73 0.92
CA ARG A 201 37.69 5.07 0.68
C ARG A 201 37.86 4.40 -0.71
N ASP A 202 37.38 3.19 -0.97
CA ASP A 202 36.11 2.61 -0.50
C ASP A 202 36.17 1.18 0.06
N ASP A 203 37.30 0.46 0.07
CA ASP A 203 37.37 -0.98 0.41
C ASP A 203 36.73 -1.37 1.76
N ARG A 204 36.73 -0.45 2.73
CA ARG A 204 36.13 -0.66 4.04
C ARG A 204 34.59 -0.74 4.01
N ALA A 205 33.94 -0.17 3.00
CA ALA A 205 32.48 -0.22 2.84
C ALA A 205 32.00 -1.60 2.35
N GLU A 206 32.72 -2.21 1.40
CA GLU A 206 32.36 -3.54 0.89
C GLU A 206 32.62 -4.64 1.92
N ARG A 207 33.80 -4.64 2.55
CA ARG A 207 34.12 -5.59 3.64
C ARG A 207 33.14 -5.52 4.80
N ALA A 208 32.64 -4.32 5.14
CA ALA A 208 31.62 -4.17 6.18
C ALA A 208 30.27 -4.79 5.77
N ARG A 209 29.88 -4.67 4.49
CA ARG A 209 28.66 -5.29 3.95
C ARG A 209 28.76 -6.82 3.89
N GLU A 210 29.90 -7.37 3.50
CA GLU A 210 30.10 -8.82 3.43
C GLU A 210 30.01 -9.48 4.83
N VAL A 211 30.72 -8.92 5.82
CA VAL A 211 30.69 -9.43 7.20
C VAL A 211 29.29 -9.32 7.82
N ALA A 212 28.56 -8.23 7.56
CA ALA A 212 27.19 -8.06 8.04
C ALA A 212 26.23 -9.13 7.47
N ASN A 213 26.37 -9.46 6.17
CA ASN A 213 25.55 -10.50 5.53
C ASN A 213 25.83 -11.91 6.08
N LYS A 214 27.09 -12.23 6.40
CA LYS A 214 27.44 -13.50 7.07
C LYS A 214 26.83 -13.58 8.47
N ALA A 215 26.87 -12.48 9.24
CA ALA A 215 26.41 -12.43 10.63
C ALA A 215 24.87 -12.58 10.79
N SER A 216 24.07 -12.27 9.78
CA SER A 216 22.60 -12.31 9.89
C SER A 216 22.00 -13.72 9.88
N ARG A 217 22.67 -14.70 9.25
CA ARG A 217 22.16 -16.08 9.12
C ARG A 217 22.49 -16.97 10.31
N ASP A 218 23.60 -16.70 11.00
CA ASP A 218 24.10 -17.46 12.17
C ASP A 218 23.97 -16.66 13.48
N SER A 219 22.83 -15.96 13.62
CA SER A 219 22.55 -15.10 14.79
C SER A 219 21.62 -15.75 15.82
N GLY A 220 21.28 -17.04 15.65
CA GLY A 220 20.53 -17.82 16.63
C GLY A 220 21.46 -18.45 17.67
N GLU A 221 22.34 -19.33 17.21
CA GLU A 221 23.17 -20.16 18.09
C GLU A 221 24.17 -19.35 18.91
N ARG A 222 24.83 -18.36 18.27
CA ARG A 222 25.76 -17.42 18.94
C ARG A 222 25.11 -16.49 19.98
N ARG A 223 23.78 -16.48 20.10
CA ARG A 223 23.05 -15.73 21.14
C ARG A 223 22.74 -16.56 22.38
N ARG A 224 23.09 -17.85 22.41
CA ARG A 224 23.22 -18.60 23.67
C ARG A 224 24.49 -18.14 24.38
N GLY A 225 24.43 -16.93 24.95
CA GLY A 225 25.44 -16.43 25.86
C GLY A 225 25.60 -17.37 27.06
N LYS A 226 26.73 -17.28 27.75
CA LYS A 226 27.04 -18.10 28.94
C LYS A 226 25.84 -18.13 29.89
N LEU A 227 25.41 -19.32 30.29
CA LEU A 227 24.33 -19.49 31.27
C LEU A 227 24.72 -18.81 32.58
N THR A 228 24.15 -17.63 32.83
CA THR A 228 24.26 -16.92 34.10
C THR A 228 23.20 -17.46 35.06
N ILE A 229 23.47 -17.38 36.36
CA ILE A 229 22.55 -17.83 37.40
C ILE A 229 21.19 -17.09 37.28
N ALA A 230 21.20 -15.80 36.92
CA ALA A 230 19.99 -15.02 36.65
C ALA A 230 19.13 -15.59 35.50
N SER A 231 19.76 -16.03 34.41
CA SER A 231 19.06 -16.63 33.26
C SER A 231 18.47 -18.00 33.61
N ALA A 232 19.14 -18.76 34.49
CA ALA A 232 18.63 -20.02 35.04
C ALA A 232 17.51 -19.83 36.09
N LEU A 233 17.50 -18.72 36.83
CA LEU A 233 16.45 -18.37 37.80
C LEU A 233 15.20 -17.74 37.15
N GLY A 234 15.24 -17.40 35.86
CA GLY A 234 14.09 -16.87 35.12
C GLY A 234 13.96 -15.34 35.11
N ASP A 235 14.92 -14.57 35.61
CA ASP A 235 14.92 -13.08 35.60
C ASP A 235 14.93 -12.46 34.18
N ASP A 236 15.24 -13.27 33.17
CA ASP A 236 15.09 -12.90 31.75
C ASP A 236 13.64 -13.03 31.23
N ALA A 237 12.72 -13.71 31.94
CA ALA A 237 11.35 -13.95 31.48
C ALA A 237 10.50 -12.67 31.47
N ASP A 238 10.67 -11.81 32.48
CA ASP A 238 9.98 -10.52 32.59
C ASP A 238 10.48 -9.48 31.57
N ARG A 239 11.65 -9.72 30.97
CA ARG A 239 12.32 -8.81 30.01
C ARG A 239 11.71 -8.95 28.62
N GLN A 240 10.44 -8.56 28.50
CA GLN A 240 9.67 -8.61 27.26
C GLN A 240 10.41 -7.94 26.08
N ARG A 241 10.32 -8.54 24.89
CA ARG A 241 10.96 -8.02 23.67
C ARG A 241 10.40 -6.63 23.34
N SER A 242 11.27 -5.62 23.32
CA SER A 242 10.87 -4.23 23.08
C SER A 242 10.04 -4.07 21.79
N LEU A 243 9.03 -3.19 21.84
CA LEU A 243 8.07 -3.01 20.74
C LEU A 243 8.76 -2.63 19.41
N THR A 244 9.89 -1.92 19.46
CA THR A 244 10.71 -1.59 18.28
C THR A 244 11.40 -2.81 17.67
N SER A 245 11.83 -3.77 18.50
CA SER A 245 12.35 -5.07 18.04
C SER A 245 11.27 -5.91 17.37
N VAL A 246 10.07 -5.97 17.97
CA VAL A 246 8.91 -6.67 17.40
C VAL A 246 8.44 -6.05 16.09
N ARG A 247 8.38 -4.70 16.00
CA ARG A 247 8.07 -3.98 14.76
C ARG A 247 9.07 -4.33 13.65
N ARG A 248 10.38 -4.17 13.89
CA ARG A 248 11.43 -4.53 12.93
C ARG A 248 11.46 -6.02 12.57
N ALA A 249 10.97 -6.91 13.44
CA ALA A 249 10.84 -8.34 13.12
C ALA A 249 9.69 -8.59 12.14
N ARG A 250 8.50 -8.06 12.41
CA ARG A 250 7.32 -8.16 11.52
C ARG A 250 7.55 -7.45 10.18
N GLU A 251 8.29 -6.35 10.18
CA GLU A 251 8.71 -5.60 8.99
C GLU A 251 9.59 -6.45 8.06
N ARG A 252 10.70 -7.01 8.57
CA ARG A 252 11.57 -7.92 7.80
C ARG A 252 10.86 -9.21 7.39
N GLU A 253 9.88 -9.69 8.16
CA GLU A 253 9.05 -10.82 7.74
C GLU A 253 8.11 -10.43 6.59
N ARG A 254 7.46 -9.26 6.66
CA ARG A 254 6.63 -8.73 5.57
C ARG A 254 7.45 -8.49 4.32
N GLU A 255 8.62 -7.87 4.43
CA GLU A 255 9.58 -7.66 3.33
C GLU A 255 9.95 -8.98 2.64
N ARG A 256 10.31 -10.02 3.42
CA ARG A 256 10.59 -11.37 2.88
C ARG A 256 9.37 -12.01 2.21
N ARG A 257 8.17 -11.84 2.76
CA ARG A 257 6.91 -12.33 2.16
C ARG A 257 6.51 -11.56 0.89
N MET A 258 6.91 -10.29 0.78
CA MET A 258 6.65 -9.41 -0.37
C MET A 258 7.76 -9.45 -1.44
N GLY A 259 8.66 -10.44 -1.40
CA GLY A 259 9.70 -10.61 -2.43
C GLY A 259 10.92 -9.70 -2.29
N GLY A 260 11.21 -9.19 -1.09
CA GLY A 260 12.36 -8.32 -0.78
C GLY A 260 13.75 -8.97 -0.86
N ALA A 261 13.95 -9.92 -1.78
CA ALA A 261 15.24 -10.46 -2.17
C ALA A 261 15.24 -10.77 -3.68
N ASP A 262 16.20 -10.18 -4.38
CA ASP A 262 16.74 -10.63 -5.67
C ASP A 262 15.84 -10.60 -6.93
N HIS A 263 14.70 -9.91 -6.89
CA HIS A 263 14.07 -9.35 -8.10
C HIS A 263 14.53 -7.90 -8.34
N ARG A 264 15.75 -7.75 -8.87
CA ARG A 264 16.10 -6.58 -9.67
C ARG A 264 15.60 -6.82 -11.08
N ASP A 265 14.80 -5.90 -11.62
CA ASP A 265 14.35 -5.99 -13.00
C ASP A 265 15.55 -5.94 -13.96
N LYS A 266 15.48 -6.76 -15.02
CA LYS A 266 16.55 -6.83 -16.02
C LYS A 266 16.52 -5.59 -16.90
N VAL A 267 17.47 -4.70 -16.68
CA VAL A 267 17.64 -3.50 -17.51
C VAL A 267 18.18 -3.91 -18.89
N SER A 268 17.38 -3.74 -19.94
CA SER A 268 17.84 -3.87 -21.32
C SER A 268 18.64 -2.63 -21.72
N ILE A 269 19.94 -2.79 -21.98
CA ILE A 269 20.84 -1.75 -22.49
C ILE A 269 21.15 -2.07 -23.95
N GLU A 270 21.02 -1.08 -24.83
CA GLU A 270 21.46 -1.20 -26.23
C GLU A 270 22.99 -1.03 -26.29
N VAL A 271 23.68 -2.00 -26.90
CA VAL A 271 25.14 -2.03 -26.98
C VAL A 271 25.56 -2.06 -28.45
N THR A 272 26.31 -1.05 -28.89
CA THR A 272 26.96 -1.05 -30.19
C THR A 272 28.20 -1.95 -30.16
N LEU A 273 28.27 -2.89 -31.11
CA LEU A 273 29.35 -3.87 -31.23
C LEU A 273 30.22 -3.57 -32.46
N PRO A 274 31.55 -3.71 -32.37
CA PRO A 274 32.46 -3.77 -33.51
C PRO A 274 32.45 -5.17 -34.14
N GLU A 275 33.15 -5.35 -35.27
CA GLU A 275 33.26 -6.63 -35.97
C GLU A 275 34.08 -7.71 -35.23
N THR A 276 34.88 -7.33 -34.24
CA THR A 276 35.61 -8.23 -33.35
C THR A 276 35.66 -7.65 -31.93
N ILE A 277 35.28 -8.42 -30.91
CA ILE A 277 35.23 -7.95 -29.51
C ILE A 277 35.65 -9.06 -28.54
N THR A 278 36.35 -8.73 -27.45
CA THR A 278 36.58 -9.71 -26.36
C THR A 278 35.34 -9.87 -25.48
N LEU A 279 35.13 -11.07 -24.92
CA LEU A 279 34.02 -11.31 -23.98
C LEU A 279 34.07 -10.36 -22.76
N GLN A 280 35.28 -10.00 -22.29
CA GLN A 280 35.48 -9.01 -21.24
C GLN A 280 34.98 -7.60 -21.65
N GLU A 281 35.26 -7.14 -22.87
CA GLU A 281 34.76 -5.86 -23.37
C GLU A 281 33.23 -5.87 -23.56
N LEU A 282 32.67 -6.98 -24.04
CA LEU A 282 31.22 -7.16 -24.15
C LEU A 282 30.55 -6.99 -22.77
N ALA A 283 31.08 -7.67 -21.75
CA ALA A 283 30.59 -7.55 -20.37
C ALA A 283 30.71 -6.10 -19.84
N GLN A 284 31.81 -5.41 -20.11
CA GLN A 284 31.98 -4.00 -19.72
C GLN A 284 30.97 -3.07 -20.42
N ARG A 285 30.72 -3.25 -21.73
CA ARG A 285 29.70 -2.47 -22.46
C ARG A 285 28.27 -2.76 -21.98
N MET A 286 27.98 -4.00 -21.58
CA MET A 286 26.71 -4.38 -20.97
C MET A 286 26.56 -3.95 -19.50
N ASN A 287 27.65 -3.48 -18.86
CA ASN A 287 27.73 -3.22 -17.42
C ASN A 287 27.35 -4.45 -16.56
N GLU A 288 27.68 -5.64 -17.06
CA GLU A 288 27.42 -6.94 -16.45
C GLU A 288 28.73 -7.60 -16.01
N ARG A 289 28.67 -8.60 -15.12
CA ARG A 289 29.90 -9.32 -14.73
C ARG A 289 30.35 -10.26 -15.84
N VAL A 290 31.65 -10.26 -16.13
CA VAL A 290 32.30 -11.22 -17.05
C VAL A 290 31.90 -12.67 -16.74
N ALA A 291 31.85 -13.06 -15.47
CA ALA A 291 31.45 -14.41 -15.05
C ALA A 291 29.99 -14.78 -15.40
N ASP A 292 29.07 -13.81 -15.38
CA ASP A 292 27.66 -14.03 -15.73
C ASP A 292 27.46 -14.06 -17.25
N VAL A 293 28.27 -13.31 -18.03
CA VAL A 293 28.34 -13.40 -19.50
C VAL A 293 28.97 -14.72 -19.97
N VAL A 294 30.10 -15.16 -19.39
CA VAL A 294 30.68 -16.49 -19.64
C VAL A 294 29.66 -17.61 -19.37
N LYS A 295 28.93 -17.51 -18.25
CA LYS A 295 27.87 -18.46 -17.89
C LYS A 295 26.68 -18.45 -18.86
N TYR A 296 26.42 -17.32 -19.53
CA TYR A 296 25.43 -17.23 -20.60
C TYR A 296 25.93 -17.88 -21.89
N MET A 297 27.17 -17.64 -22.31
CA MET A 297 27.79 -18.30 -23.47
C MET A 297 27.81 -19.82 -23.32
N ILE A 298 28.24 -20.33 -22.16
CA ILE A 298 28.22 -21.77 -21.82
C ILE A 298 26.79 -22.35 -21.94
N LYS A 299 25.75 -21.57 -21.64
CA LYS A 299 24.36 -21.99 -21.80
C LYS A 299 23.90 -22.06 -23.26
N GLN A 300 24.49 -21.28 -24.16
CA GLN A 300 24.27 -21.41 -25.62
C GLN A 300 25.11 -22.54 -26.25
N GLY A 301 26.07 -23.11 -25.51
CA GLY A 301 26.95 -24.19 -25.96
C GLY A 301 28.40 -23.76 -26.23
N GLU A 302 28.70 -22.46 -26.14
CA GLU A 302 30.01 -21.89 -26.47
C GLU A 302 30.85 -21.68 -25.20
N MET A 303 31.94 -22.44 -25.05
CA MET A 303 32.81 -22.39 -23.88
C MET A 303 33.94 -21.36 -24.05
N LEU A 304 33.58 -20.08 -23.95
CA LEU A 304 34.50 -18.95 -24.08
C LEU A 304 35.04 -18.47 -22.72
N ARG A 305 36.29 -17.98 -22.72
CA ARG A 305 36.98 -17.33 -21.60
C ARG A 305 36.89 -15.81 -21.74
N ALA A 306 37.27 -15.09 -20.68
CA ALA A 306 37.20 -13.62 -20.63
C ALA A 306 37.95 -12.90 -21.77
N ASN A 307 39.07 -13.45 -22.21
CA ASN A 307 39.96 -12.85 -23.22
C ASN A 307 39.72 -13.41 -24.63
N ASP A 308 38.78 -14.35 -24.79
CA ASP A 308 38.51 -14.95 -26.09
C ASP A 308 37.68 -13.97 -26.95
N ILE A 309 37.90 -14.00 -28.26
CA ILE A 309 37.31 -13.07 -29.23
C ILE A 309 36.02 -13.66 -29.79
N ILE A 310 35.03 -12.79 -29.99
CA ILE A 310 33.72 -13.01 -30.62
C ILE A 310 33.59 -12.05 -31.80
#